data_AF-A0A950LV67-F1
#
_entry.id   AF-A0A950LV67-F1
#
_cell.length_a   1.000
_cell.length_b   1.000
_cell.length_c   1.000
_cell.angle_alpha   90.00
_cell.angle_beta   90.00
_cell.angle_gamma   90.00
#
_symmetry.space_group_name_H-M   'P 1'
#
loop_
_entity.id
_entity.type
_entity.pdbx_description
1 polymer ?
#
loop_
_entity_poly.entity_id
_entity_poly.type
_entity_poly.pdbx_seq_one_letter_code
_entity_poly.pdbx_strand_id
1 'polypeptide(L)'
;MDGAVDRTHIVCMVRTPIKSQPRQHIFLREWRQHRGYTLERLAGMIGTTHATLSRIERGQLPYNQGFLERAAEMLMCEPADLLVRNPEDPDGIWSIWERAKPGERRQIVEIAKTLLRTGTERE
;
A
#
# COMPACT_ATOMS: atom_id res chain seq x y z
N MET A 1 0.67 -38.35 -47.02
CA MET A 1 -0.06 -37.09 -46.74
C MET A 1 -1.27 -37.47 -45.90
N ASP A 2 -1.09 -38.08 -44.73
CA ASP A 2 -0.71 -37.47 -43.43
C ASP A 2 -1.55 -36.25 -43.07
N GLY A 3 -2.37 -36.41 -42.04
CA GLY A 3 -3.27 -35.39 -41.51
C GLY A 3 -4.06 -35.87 -40.31
N ALA A 4 -3.40 -36.48 -39.32
CA ALA A 4 -3.99 -36.77 -38.02
C ALA A 4 -4.22 -35.44 -37.27
N VAL A 5 -5.48 -35.06 -37.08
CA VAL A 5 -5.84 -33.90 -36.26
C VAL A 5 -5.85 -34.34 -34.80
N ASP A 6 -4.71 -34.21 -34.14
CA ASP A 6 -4.58 -34.44 -32.71
C ASP A 6 -5.37 -33.37 -31.94
N ARG A 7 -6.46 -33.81 -31.30
CA ARG A 7 -7.28 -32.97 -30.42
C ARG A 7 -6.59 -32.89 -29.06
N THR A 8 -5.60 -32.02 -28.96
CA THR A 8 -4.98 -31.69 -27.68
C THR A 8 -6.04 -31.11 -26.74
N HIS A 9 -6.33 -31.85 -25.68
CA HIS A 9 -7.25 -31.45 -24.63
C HIS A 9 -6.67 -30.22 -23.91
N ILE A 10 -7.37 -29.09 -23.95
CA ILE A 10 -7.12 -27.98 -23.03
C ILE A 10 -7.64 -28.45 -21.67
N VAL A 11 -6.75 -29.01 -20.84
CA VAL A 11 -7.05 -29.27 -19.42
C VAL A 11 -7.21 -27.92 -18.75
N CYS A 12 -8.45 -27.56 -18.43
CA CYS A 12 -8.75 -26.39 -17.61
C CYS A 12 -8.21 -26.65 -16.19
N MET A 13 -7.02 -26.13 -15.87
CA MET A 13 -6.52 -26.11 -14.49
C MET A 13 -7.47 -25.24 -13.66
N VAL A 14 -8.36 -25.89 -12.90
CA VAL A 14 -9.10 -25.23 -11.83
C VAL A 14 -8.07 -24.75 -10.81
N ARG A 15 -7.76 -23.44 -10.82
CA ARG A 15 -6.88 -22.84 -9.83
C ARG A 15 -7.51 -23.03 -8.46
N THR A 16 -6.81 -23.75 -7.58
CA THR A 16 -7.18 -23.86 -6.16
C THR A 16 -7.39 -22.45 -5.60
N PRO A 17 -8.51 -22.16 -4.92
CA PRO A 17 -8.73 -20.84 -4.36
C PRO A 17 -7.60 -20.53 -3.39
N ILE A 18 -6.90 -19.43 -3.63
CA ILE A 18 -5.89 -18.91 -2.69
C ILE A 18 -6.62 -18.70 -1.36
N LYS A 19 -6.23 -19.44 -0.32
CA LYS A 19 -6.77 -19.27 1.04
C LYS A 19 -6.66 -17.78 1.38
N SER A 20 -7.75 -17.17 1.85
CA SER A 20 -7.76 -15.74 2.20
C SER A 20 -6.83 -15.50 3.39
N GLN A 21 -5.59 -15.15 3.09
CA GLN A 21 -4.62 -14.72 4.11
C GLN A 21 -5.11 -13.39 4.72
N PRO A 22 -4.83 -13.13 6.01
CA PRO A 22 -5.02 -11.81 6.57
C PRO A 22 -4.24 -10.80 5.72
N ARG A 23 -4.90 -9.70 5.35
CA ARG A 23 -4.28 -8.68 4.50
C ARG A 23 -3.24 -7.91 5.31
N GLN A 24 -2.20 -7.44 4.62
CA GLN A 24 -1.21 -6.55 5.20
C GLN A 24 -1.89 -5.31 5.78
N HIS A 25 -1.36 -4.81 6.89
CA HIS A 25 -1.80 -3.55 7.49
C HIS A 25 -1.56 -2.40 6.51
N ILE A 26 -2.49 -1.45 6.48
CA ILE A 26 -2.37 -0.20 5.73
C ILE A 26 -2.62 0.98 6.66
N PHE A 27 -2.03 2.14 6.38
CA PHE A 27 -2.09 3.33 7.23
C PHE A 27 -3.34 4.20 7.00
N LEU A 28 -4.39 3.64 6.38
CA LEU A 28 -5.59 4.39 6.01
C LEU A 28 -6.28 5.03 7.23
N ARG A 29 -6.35 4.29 8.35
CA ARG A 29 -6.97 4.77 9.58
C ARG A 29 -6.17 5.92 10.18
N GLU A 30 -4.86 5.78 10.19
CA GLU A 30 -3.89 6.74 10.71
C GLU A 30 -3.96 8.03 9.90
N TRP A 31 -3.98 7.95 8.57
CA TRP A 31 -4.19 9.12 7.70
C TRP A 31 -5.55 9.78 7.91
N ARG A 32 -6.62 8.99 8.08
CA ARG A 32 -7.95 9.55 8.40
C ARG A 32 -7.93 10.31 9.72
N GLN A 33 -7.32 9.74 10.76
CA GLN A 33 -7.22 10.35 12.09
C GLN A 33 -6.32 11.58 12.07
N HIS A 34 -5.20 11.54 11.36
CA HIS A 34 -4.29 12.67 11.15
C HIS A 34 -5.01 13.87 10.50
N ARG A 35 -5.96 13.62 9.59
CA ARG A 35 -6.82 14.66 8.98
C ARG A 35 -8.01 15.07 9.85
N GLY A 36 -8.21 14.46 11.02
CA GLY A 36 -9.33 14.74 11.91
C GLY A 36 -10.69 14.30 11.35
N TYR A 37 -10.71 13.32 10.46
CA TYR A 37 -11.94 12.86 9.83
C TYR A 37 -12.59 11.71 10.61
N THR A 38 -13.91 11.79 10.77
CA THR A 38 -14.71 10.63 11.19
C THR A 38 -14.76 9.61 10.06
N LEU A 39 -15.12 8.38 10.42
CA LEU A 39 -15.22 7.29 9.46
C LEU A 39 -16.38 7.54 8.48
N GLU A 40 -17.50 8.08 8.95
CA GLU A 40 -18.64 8.49 8.12
C GLU A 40 -18.27 9.59 7.14
N ARG A 41 -17.51 10.59 7.58
CA ARG A 41 -17.08 11.70 6.74
C ARG A 41 -16.20 11.20 5.60
N LEU A 42 -15.17 10.41 5.89
CA LEU A 42 -14.29 9.86 4.85
C LEU A 42 -15.04 8.91 3.91
N ALA A 43 -15.92 8.06 4.44
CA ALA A 43 -16.72 7.17 3.62
C ALA A 43 -17.61 7.94 2.62
N GLY A 44 -18.26 9.02 3.08
CA GLY A 44 -19.07 9.90 2.23
C GLY A 44 -18.25 10.58 1.14
N MET A 45 -17.06 11.09 1.47
CA MET A 45 -16.15 11.72 0.50
C MET A 45 -15.64 10.73 -0.57
N ILE A 46 -15.36 9.48 -0.18
CA ILE A 46 -14.93 8.43 -1.12
C ILE A 46 -16.10 7.89 -1.96
N GLY A 47 -17.35 8.08 -1.51
CA GLY A 47 -18.52 7.46 -2.13
C GLY A 47 -18.69 5.98 -1.75
N THR A 48 -18.38 5.63 -0.51
CA THR A 48 -18.59 4.29 0.05
C THR A 48 -19.38 4.34 1.36
N THR A 49 -19.68 3.18 1.95
CA THR A 49 -20.37 3.10 3.25
C THR A 49 -19.38 3.06 4.41
N HIS A 50 -19.79 3.59 5.57
CA HIS A 50 -19.04 3.50 6.83
C HIS A 50 -18.59 2.06 7.13
N ALA A 51 -19.51 1.09 6.99
CA ALA A 51 -19.20 -0.33 7.23
C ALA A 51 -18.16 -0.90 6.25
N THR A 52 -18.15 -0.45 4.99
CA THR A 52 -17.15 -0.86 4.00
C THR A 52 -15.79 -0.28 4.34
N LEU A 53 -15.71 1.04 4.59
CA LEU A 53 -14.46 1.69 4.98
C LEU A 53 -13.88 1.08 6.27
N SER A 54 -14.70 0.82 7.29
CA SER A 54 -14.28 0.18 8.54
C SER A 54 -13.71 -1.23 8.35
N ARG A 55 -14.24 -2.00 7.40
CA ARG A 55 -13.68 -3.32 7.06
C ARG A 55 -12.36 -3.20 6.30
N ILE A 56 -12.21 -2.20 5.44
CA ILE A 56 -10.95 -1.93 4.72
C ILE A 56 -9.86 -1.52 5.72
N GLU A 57 -10.14 -0.57 6.62
CA GLU A 57 -9.18 -0.13 7.66
C GLU A 57 -8.71 -1.28 8.58
N ARG A 58 -9.53 -2.32 8.75
CA ARG A 58 -9.19 -3.51 9.55
C ARG A 58 -8.61 -4.67 8.71
N GLY A 59 -8.34 -4.45 7.43
CA GLY A 59 -7.83 -5.50 6.51
C GLY A 59 -8.83 -6.61 6.17
N GLN A 60 -10.09 -6.48 6.60
CA GLN A 60 -11.14 -7.50 6.41
C GLN A 60 -11.71 -7.51 4.99
N LEU A 61 -11.68 -6.36 4.31
CA LEU A 61 -12.10 -6.20 2.91
C LEU A 61 -10.92 -5.70 2.07
N PRO A 62 -10.69 -6.24 0.85
CA PRO A 62 -9.63 -5.71 0.00
C PRO A 62 -10.02 -4.33 -0.51
N TYR A 63 -9.04 -3.45 -0.63
CA TYR A 63 -9.16 -2.27 -1.46
C TYR A 63 -8.87 -2.64 -2.93
N ASN A 64 -9.28 -1.75 -3.82
CA ASN A 64 -8.83 -1.75 -5.21
C ASN A 64 -8.10 -0.43 -5.51
N GLN A 65 -7.53 -0.32 -6.71
CA GLN A 65 -6.78 0.87 -7.11
C GLN A 65 -7.63 2.16 -7.02
N GLY A 66 -8.85 2.14 -7.59
CA GLY A 66 -9.71 3.33 -7.59
C GLY A 66 -10.14 3.78 -6.19
N PHE A 67 -10.29 2.85 -5.25
CA PHE A 67 -10.51 3.18 -3.84
C PHE A 67 -9.29 3.88 -3.24
N LEU A 68 -8.08 3.34 -3.45
CA LEU A 68 -6.85 3.92 -2.91
C LEU A 68 -6.60 5.33 -3.45
N GLU A 69 -6.74 5.52 -4.76
CA GLU A 69 -6.53 6.81 -5.40
C GLU A 69 -7.52 7.86 -4.87
N ARG A 70 -8.80 7.51 -4.74
CA ARG A 70 -9.80 8.42 -4.18
C ARG A 70 -9.57 8.69 -2.69
N ALA A 71 -9.20 7.67 -1.91
CA ALA A 71 -8.87 7.87 -0.51
C ALA A 71 -7.67 8.82 -0.35
N ALA A 72 -6.64 8.64 -1.17
CA ALA A 72 -5.44 9.47 -1.18
C ALA A 72 -5.75 10.93 -1.54
N GLU A 73 -6.59 11.16 -2.55
CA GLU A 73 -7.09 12.48 -2.93
C GLU A 73 -7.81 13.17 -1.75
N MET A 74 -8.76 12.48 -1.11
CA MET A 74 -9.52 13.04 0.01
C MET A 74 -8.67 13.26 1.27
N LEU A 75 -7.61 12.47 1.44
CA LEU A 75 -6.66 12.56 2.55
C LEU A 75 -5.45 13.44 2.21
N MET A 76 -5.40 14.04 1.02
CA MET A 76 -4.32 14.89 0.53
C MET A 76 -2.93 14.24 0.74
N CYS A 77 -2.80 12.98 0.32
CA CYS A 77 -1.55 12.22 0.34
C CYS A 77 -1.40 11.44 -0.96
N GLU A 78 -0.26 10.77 -1.16
CA GLU A 78 -0.07 9.87 -2.29
C GLU A 78 -0.69 8.49 -1.99
N PRO A 79 -1.15 7.72 -2.99
CA PRO A 79 -1.67 6.36 -2.76
C PRO A 79 -0.67 5.44 -2.07
N ALA A 80 0.63 5.62 -2.34
CA ALA A 80 1.70 4.86 -1.70
C ALA A 80 1.78 5.11 -0.18
N ASP A 81 1.47 6.34 0.27
CA ASP A 81 1.51 6.69 1.69
C ASP A 81 0.56 5.85 2.52
N LEU A 82 -0.63 5.58 1.97
CA LEU A 82 -1.62 4.74 2.61
C LEU A 82 -1.12 3.30 2.81
N LEU A 83 -0.12 2.86 2.06
CA LEU A 83 0.40 1.50 2.12
C LEU A 83 1.64 1.38 3.01
N VAL A 84 2.49 2.42 3.10
CA VAL A 84 3.81 2.29 3.72
C VAL A 84 4.13 3.31 4.81
N ARG A 85 3.35 4.40 4.94
CA ARG A 85 3.72 5.55 5.79
C ARG A 85 2.70 5.79 6.89
N ASN A 86 3.16 5.70 8.13
CA ASN A 86 2.46 6.27 9.28
C ASN A 86 2.61 7.80 9.28
N PRO A 87 1.53 8.59 9.16
CA PRO A 87 1.61 10.05 9.22
C PRO A 87 1.98 10.60 10.61
N GLU A 88 1.91 9.78 11.65
CA GLU A 88 2.28 10.14 13.03
C GLU A 88 3.74 9.79 13.38
N ASP A 89 4.49 9.20 12.44
CA ASP A 89 5.91 8.89 12.61
C ASP A 89 6.77 9.90 11.83
N PRO A 90 7.18 11.03 12.46
CA PRO A 90 7.97 12.07 11.80
C PRO A 90 9.41 11.64 11.52
N ASP A 91 9.91 10.60 12.20
CA ASP A 91 11.28 10.10 12.13
C ASP A 91 11.40 8.85 11.24
N GLY A 92 10.28 8.30 10.79
CA GLY A 92 10.23 7.25 9.78
C GLY A 92 10.95 7.67 8.48
N ILE A 93 11.64 6.72 7.85
CA ILE A 93 12.47 6.99 6.66
C ILE A 93 11.72 7.73 5.54
N TRP A 94 10.45 7.38 5.33
CA TRP A 94 9.58 8.02 4.33
C TRP A 94 9.24 9.46 4.69
N SER A 95 9.03 9.76 5.98
CA SER A 95 8.77 11.11 6.48
C SER A 95 10.01 11.99 6.34
N ILE A 96 11.20 11.45 6.64
CA ILE A 96 12.48 12.13 6.41
C ILE A 96 12.68 12.43 4.91
N TRP A 97 12.44 11.43 4.06
CA TRP A 97 12.63 11.56 2.62
C TRP A 97 11.74 12.63 1.97
N GLU A 98 10.47 12.70 2.36
CA GLU A 98 9.52 13.69 1.87
C GLU A 98 9.95 15.12 2.22
N ARG A 99 10.37 15.34 3.47
CA ARG A 99 10.82 16.66 3.97
C ARG A 99 12.14 17.12 3.35
N ALA A 100 12.97 16.19 2.88
CA ALA A 100 14.30 16.47 2.35
C ALA A 100 14.25 17.17 0.98
N LYS A 101 15.05 18.22 0.81
CA LYS A 101 15.32 18.90 -0.47
C LYS A 101 16.09 17.98 -1.43
N PRO A 102 16.08 18.25 -2.75
CA PRO A 102 16.79 17.40 -3.73
C PRO A 102 18.29 17.17 -3.43
N GLY A 103 18.97 18.16 -2.84
CA GLY A 103 20.36 18.01 -2.39
C GLY A 103 20.49 17.08 -1.17
N GLU A 104 19.61 17.26 -0.19
CA GLU A 104 19.56 16.46 1.04
C GLU A 104 19.19 15.00 0.74
N ARG A 105 18.24 14.74 -0.18
CA ARG A 105 17.90 13.39 -0.63
C ARG A 105 19.11 12.64 -1.17
N ARG A 106 19.95 13.29 -1.99
CA ARG A 106 21.20 12.69 -2.47
C ARG A 106 22.15 12.35 -1.31
N GLN A 107 22.31 13.26 -0.35
CA GLN A 107 23.15 13.02 0.82
C GLN A 107 22.62 11.86 1.68
N ILE A 108 21.31 11.78 1.90
CA ILE A 108 20.65 10.67 2.62
C ILE A 108 20.98 9.34 1.94
N VAL A 109 20.86 9.26 0.61
CA VAL A 109 21.19 8.05 -0.15
C VAL A 109 22.67 7.66 0.02
N GLU A 110 23.60 8.62 -0.07
CA GLU A 110 25.02 8.32 0.05
C GLU A 110 25.43 7.88 1.46
N ILE A 111 24.82 8.47 2.50
CA ILE A 111 25.00 8.02 3.89
C ILE A 111 24.46 6.60 4.03
N ALA A 112 23.24 6.33 3.57
CA ALA A 112 22.64 5.00 3.63
C ALA A 112 23.49 3.94 2.90
N LYS A 113 23.98 4.24 1.69
CA LYS A 113 24.92 3.38 0.95
C LYS A 113 26.22 3.15 1.71
N THR A 114 26.74 4.19 2.36
CA THR A 114 27.97 4.08 3.15
C THR A 114 27.77 3.10 4.31
N LEU A 115 26.69 3.22 5.08
CA LEU A 115 26.36 2.32 6.18
C LEU A 115 26.22 0.86 5.72
N LEU A 116 25.59 0.62 4.57
CA LEU A 116 25.45 -0.73 4.00
C LEU A 116 26.79 -1.30 3.52
N ARG A 117 27.70 -0.46 3.03
CA ARG A 117 29.03 -0.87 2.53
C ARG A 117 30.05 -1.10 3.64
N THR A 118 30.03 -0.26 4.67
CA THR A 118 30.97 -0.38 5.79
C THR A 118 30.69 -1.61 6.66
N GLY A 119 29.62 -2.37 6.35
CA GLY A 119 29.28 -3.62 7.01
C GLY A 119 29.46 -3.44 8.50
N THR A 120 28.70 -2.50 9.09
CA THR A 120 28.73 -2.26 10.53
C THR A 120 28.70 -3.61 11.20
N GLU A 121 29.84 -4.03 11.75
CA GLU A 121 29.96 -5.34 12.35
C GLU A 121 28.91 -5.41 13.47
N ARG A 122 28.11 -6.48 13.47
CA ARG A 122 27.10 -6.91 14.48
C ARG A 122 25.70 -6.38 14.20
N GLU A 123 24.64 -7.19 14.34
CA GLU A 123 24.38 -8.36 15.19
C GLU A 123 23.48 -9.40 14.48
#